data_AF-A0A3D2U7M8-F1
#
_entry.id   AF-A0A3D2U7M8-F1
#
_cell.length_a   1.000
_cell.length_b   1.000
_cell.length_c   1.000
_cell.angle_alpha   90.00
_cell.angle_beta   90.00
_cell.angle_gamma   90.00
#
_symmetry.space_group_name_H-M   'P 1'
#
loop_
_entity.id
_entity.type
_entity.pdbx_description
1 polymer ?
#
loop_
_entity_poly.entity_id
_entity_poly.type
_entity_poly.pdbx_seq_one_letter_code
_entity_poly.pdbx_strand_id
1 'polypeptide(L)'
;MISHNSKRAVAFTSNRARLLLALLAVGLVSLTTAAPVNAQLLKAGVGRMDITSRTGLVNDPLYARALVIQGNGTTAVIVSLDLVAIAEIGYIKNDFLEKLRAKLKKEIGLDPGALIVNCSHCHGVPCADVLDRTAQAVKQAAAKLVPVRIGVGAGHEDRVQENRRLKLKDGRELDVRRAYSLPPDAEVVSAGPIDPEIGILRLDRTDGRPLAVVYNFAMHPIMGASAGGNTADITGFSSKVIEDALGNGAMALF
;
A
#
# COMPACT_ATOMS: atom_id res chain seq x y z
N MET A 1 -95.38 -2.19 -38.90
CA MET A 1 -94.82 -3.21 -37.97
C MET A 1 -93.30 -3.08 -38.03
N ILE A 2 -92.58 -3.17 -36.90
CA ILE A 2 -91.13 -2.94 -36.70
C ILE A 2 -90.77 -1.44 -36.56
N SER A 3 -89.95 -0.95 -35.63
CA SER A 3 -89.48 -1.33 -34.29
C SER A 3 -88.66 -0.10 -33.83
N HIS A 4 -88.80 0.33 -32.57
CA HIS A 4 -87.94 1.35 -31.97
C HIS A 4 -86.49 0.87 -31.89
N ASN A 5 -85.50 1.73 -32.14
CA ASN A 5 -84.19 1.54 -31.53
C ASN A 5 -83.51 2.87 -31.17
N SER A 6 -83.27 3.04 -29.88
CA SER A 6 -82.60 4.21 -29.29
C SER A 6 -81.09 4.00 -29.33
N LYS A 7 -80.35 5.01 -29.79
CA LYS A 7 -78.89 5.02 -29.70
C LYS A 7 -78.49 5.49 -28.30
N ARG A 8 -78.01 4.57 -27.44
CA ARG A 8 -77.28 4.91 -26.22
C ARG A 8 -75.85 5.31 -26.59
N ALA A 9 -75.47 6.53 -26.24
CA ALA A 9 -74.06 6.94 -26.18
C ALA A 9 -73.41 6.28 -24.96
N VAL A 10 -72.37 5.48 -25.18
CA VAL A 10 -71.54 4.92 -24.10
C VAL A 10 -70.47 5.95 -23.76
N ALA A 11 -70.59 6.56 -22.58
CA ALA A 11 -69.55 7.41 -22.01
C ALA A 11 -68.34 6.56 -21.63
N PHE A 12 -67.20 6.81 -22.27
CA PHE A 12 -65.90 6.28 -21.84
C PHE A 12 -65.48 6.97 -20.54
N THR A 13 -65.83 6.38 -19.40
CA THR A 13 -65.48 6.89 -18.07
C THR A 13 -64.05 6.49 -17.65
N SER A 14 -63.19 7.50 -17.59
CA SER A 14 -62.23 7.87 -16.52
C SER A 14 -61.24 6.87 -15.89
N ASN A 15 -61.19 5.58 -16.23
CA ASN A 15 -60.30 4.65 -15.51
C ASN A 15 -58.83 4.70 -15.97
N ARG A 16 -58.56 5.05 -17.23
CA ARG A 16 -57.17 5.15 -17.72
C ARG A 16 -56.42 6.37 -17.19
N ALA A 17 -57.12 7.50 -17.04
CA ALA A 17 -56.52 8.73 -16.50
C ALA A 17 -56.18 8.61 -15.01
N ARG A 18 -57.00 7.90 -14.23
CA ARG A 18 -56.74 7.64 -12.80
C ARG A 18 -55.58 6.66 -12.59
N LEU A 19 -55.43 5.67 -13.47
CA LEU A 19 -54.31 4.72 -13.43
C LEU A 19 -52.97 5.39 -13.82
N LEU A 20 -52.99 6.29 -14.81
CA LEU A 20 -51.81 7.07 -15.20
C LEU A 20 -51.40 8.08 -14.12
N LEU A 21 -52.34 8.75 -13.46
CA LEU A 21 -52.00 9.64 -12.32
C LEU A 21 -51.47 8.85 -11.11
N ALA A 22 -52.01 7.67 -10.83
CA ALA A 22 -51.52 6.82 -9.74
C ALA A 22 -50.09 6.29 -10.03
N LEU A 23 -49.79 5.93 -11.28
CA LEU A 23 -48.45 5.52 -11.69
C LEU A 23 -47.44 6.69 -11.69
N LEU A 24 -47.86 7.90 -12.04
CA LEU A 24 -47.01 9.10 -11.91
C LEU A 24 -46.74 9.48 -10.43
N ALA A 25 -47.74 9.32 -9.55
CA ALA A 25 -47.57 9.58 -8.12
C ALA A 25 -46.64 8.56 -7.44
N VAL A 26 -46.70 7.28 -7.83
CA VAL A 26 -45.77 6.25 -7.35
C VAL A 26 -44.36 6.44 -7.93
N GLY A 27 -44.25 6.89 -9.19
CA GLY A 27 -42.96 7.24 -9.81
C GLY A 27 -42.28 8.47 -9.19
N LEU A 28 -43.04 9.44 -8.68
CA LEU A 28 -42.49 10.63 -7.99
C LEU A 28 -42.05 10.34 -6.55
N VAL A 29 -42.64 9.35 -5.88
CA VAL A 29 -42.27 8.97 -4.50
C VAL A 29 -41.05 8.02 -4.47
N SER A 30 -40.68 7.44 -5.62
CA SER A 30 -39.42 6.70 -5.78
C SER A 30 -38.21 7.56 -6.11
N LEU A 31 -38.34 8.89 -6.15
CA LEU A 31 -37.19 9.78 -5.86
C LEU A 31 -36.95 9.73 -4.35
N THR A 32 -36.55 8.56 -3.86
CA THR A 32 -35.85 8.50 -2.58
C THR A 32 -34.63 9.39 -2.75
N THR A 33 -34.62 10.48 -2.00
CA THR A 33 -33.41 11.22 -1.70
C THR A 33 -32.41 10.18 -1.23
N ALA A 34 -31.46 9.80 -2.08
CA ALA A 34 -30.27 9.12 -1.61
C ALA A 34 -29.74 10.05 -0.54
N ALA A 35 -29.85 9.63 0.74
CA ALA A 35 -29.22 10.35 1.82
C ALA A 35 -27.79 10.61 1.36
N PRO A 36 -27.26 11.83 1.45
CA PRO A 36 -25.90 12.09 1.02
C PRO A 36 -25.04 11.06 1.72
N VAL A 37 -24.51 10.10 0.95
CA VAL A 37 -23.53 9.17 1.46
C VAL A 37 -22.35 10.07 1.75
N ASN A 38 -22.26 10.50 3.01
CA ASN A 38 -21.18 11.33 3.46
C ASN A 38 -19.98 10.40 3.42
N ALA A 39 -19.26 10.39 2.29
CA ALA A 39 -18.09 9.56 2.10
C ALA A 39 -17.18 9.84 3.29
N GLN A 40 -17.07 8.87 4.18
CA GLN A 40 -16.48 9.11 5.48
C GLN A 40 -15.02 9.47 5.27
N LEU A 41 -14.65 10.65 5.75
CA LEU A 41 -13.37 11.26 5.43
C LEU A 41 -12.25 10.46 6.08
N LEU A 42 -11.51 9.71 5.27
CA LEU A 42 -10.29 9.05 5.70
C LEU A 42 -9.27 10.11 6.10
N LYS A 43 -8.56 9.86 7.19
CA LYS A 43 -7.40 10.66 7.60
C LYS A 43 -6.16 9.81 7.50
N ALA A 44 -5.05 10.40 7.07
CA ALA A 44 -3.77 9.73 7.11
C ALA A 44 -2.65 10.69 7.50
N GLY A 45 -1.58 10.13 8.05
CA GLY A 45 -0.40 10.85 8.48
C GLY A 45 0.84 10.01 8.26
N VAL A 46 1.97 10.68 8.05
CA VAL A 46 3.25 10.04 7.74
C VAL A 46 4.35 10.49 8.70
N GLY A 47 5.31 9.60 8.97
CA GLY A 47 6.44 9.85 9.86
C GLY A 47 7.69 9.10 9.42
N ARG A 48 8.86 9.66 9.73
CA ARG A 48 10.15 9.11 9.32
C ARG A 48 11.18 9.28 10.43
N MET A 49 11.98 8.24 10.65
CA MET A 49 13.19 8.31 11.46
C MET A 49 14.36 7.68 10.71
N ASP A 50 15.51 8.37 10.71
CA ASP A 50 16.80 7.81 10.28
C ASP A 50 17.18 6.69 11.26
N ILE A 51 17.36 5.47 10.77
CA ILE A 51 17.75 4.29 11.56
C ILE A 51 19.15 3.79 11.19
N THR A 52 19.96 4.60 10.51
CA THR A 52 21.28 4.21 9.98
C THR A 52 22.29 4.01 11.11
N SER A 53 22.97 2.86 11.14
CA SER A 53 24.20 2.74 11.92
C SER A 53 25.29 3.62 11.32
N ARG A 54 25.94 4.43 12.16
CA ARG A 54 27.06 5.30 11.79
C ARG A 54 28.41 4.78 12.30
N THR A 55 28.49 3.49 12.64
CA THR A 55 29.74 2.86 13.09
C THR A 55 30.74 2.59 11.96
N GLY A 56 30.34 2.79 10.69
CA GLY A 56 31.18 2.63 9.51
C GLY A 56 30.81 3.61 8.41
N LEU A 57 31.35 3.39 7.20
CA LEU A 57 31.00 4.17 6.01
C LEU A 57 29.50 4.07 5.73
N VAL A 58 28.88 5.20 5.41
CA VAL A 58 27.46 5.30 5.03
C VAL A 58 27.40 5.83 3.61
N ASN A 59 26.78 5.07 2.71
CA ASN A 59 26.50 5.52 1.34
C ASN A 59 25.20 6.34 1.32
N ASP A 60 24.15 5.79 1.92
CA ASP A 60 22.84 6.44 2.02
C ASP A 60 22.12 6.01 3.31
N PRO A 61 21.21 6.85 3.81
CA PRO A 61 20.52 6.58 5.07
C PRO A 61 19.46 5.48 4.94
N LEU A 62 19.34 4.69 6.01
CA LEU A 62 18.24 3.77 6.27
C LEU A 62 17.12 4.49 7.01
N TYR A 63 15.87 4.19 6.67
CA TYR A 63 14.72 4.80 7.34
C TYR A 63 13.73 3.78 7.92
N ALA A 64 13.15 4.15 9.05
CA ALA A 64 11.83 3.70 9.45
C ALA A 64 10.80 4.71 8.95
N ARG A 65 9.88 4.27 8.10
CA ARG A 65 8.79 5.08 7.56
C ARG A 65 7.47 4.52 8.08
N ALA A 66 6.56 5.39 8.50
CA ALA A 66 5.25 5.00 9.02
C ALA A 66 4.14 5.75 8.30
N LEU A 67 3.08 5.02 7.97
CA LEU A 67 1.81 5.51 7.47
C LEU A 67 0.71 5.08 8.43
N VAL A 68 0.00 6.05 9.01
CA VAL A 68 -1.19 5.81 9.83
C VAL A 68 -2.40 6.22 9.02
N ILE A 69 -3.41 5.36 8.93
CA ILE A 69 -4.69 5.60 8.26
C ILE A 69 -5.81 5.42 9.29
N GLN A 70 -6.76 6.34 9.34
CA GLN A 70 -7.92 6.30 10.21
C GLN A 70 -9.22 6.53 9.43
N GLY A 71 -10.22 5.70 9.73
CA GLY A 71 -11.56 5.78 9.16
C GLY A 71 -12.53 4.89 9.93
N ASN A 72 -13.78 5.32 10.11
CA ASN A 72 -14.86 4.52 10.69
C ASN A 72 -14.55 3.93 12.09
N GLY A 73 -13.76 4.65 12.90
CA GLY A 73 -13.31 4.14 14.21
C GLY A 73 -12.20 3.09 14.14
N THR A 74 -11.75 2.72 12.94
CA THR A 74 -10.64 1.81 12.69
C THR A 74 -9.35 2.60 12.43
N THR A 75 -8.24 2.06 12.91
CA THR A 75 -6.88 2.53 12.59
C THR A 75 -6.11 1.40 11.94
N ALA A 76 -5.36 1.70 10.88
CA ALA A 76 -4.36 0.82 10.29
C ALA A 76 -3.01 1.56 10.27
N VAL A 77 -1.94 0.85 10.59
CA VAL A 77 -0.57 1.38 10.61
C VAL A 77 0.32 0.47 9.78
N ILE A 78 0.95 1.03 8.75
CA ILE A 78 1.97 0.37 7.95
C ILE A 78 3.30 1.01 8.30
N VAL A 79 4.25 0.19 8.74
CA VAL A 79 5.66 0.59 8.90
C VAL A 79 6.46 -0.11 7.82
N SER A 80 7.31 0.64 7.11
CA SER A 80 8.33 0.11 6.22
C SER A 80 9.72 0.42 6.80
N LEU A 81 10.55 -0.60 6.93
CA LEU A 81 11.90 -0.53 7.46
C LEU A 81 12.90 -0.88 6.37
N ASP A 82 13.92 -0.04 6.18
CA ASP A 82 15.08 -0.34 5.34
C ASP A 82 16.00 -1.34 6.04
N LEU A 83 15.55 -2.59 6.16
CA LEU A 83 16.16 -3.69 6.92
C LEU A 83 15.89 -5.05 6.27
N VAL A 84 16.72 -6.05 6.62
CA VAL A 84 16.55 -7.43 6.17
C VAL A 84 15.28 -8.06 6.76
N ALA A 85 15.13 -8.01 8.08
CA ALA A 85 14.01 -8.63 8.79
C ALA A 85 13.84 -8.01 10.19
N ILE A 86 12.71 -8.28 10.83
CA ILE A 86 12.41 -7.90 12.21
C ILE A 86 12.70 -9.01 13.25
N ALA A 87 13.61 -9.94 12.93
CA ALA A 87 13.98 -11.05 13.81
C ALA A 87 15.45 -11.46 13.63
N GLU A 88 16.12 -11.80 14.74
CA GLU A 88 17.48 -12.38 14.85
C GLU A 88 18.68 -11.68 14.16
N ILE A 89 18.53 -10.47 13.63
CA ILE A 89 19.60 -9.78 12.89
C ILE A 89 20.14 -8.58 13.67
N GLY A 90 21.40 -8.67 14.10
CA GLY A 90 22.11 -7.58 14.78
C GLY A 90 21.40 -7.14 16.07
N TYR A 91 21.00 -5.86 16.13
CA TYR A 91 20.26 -5.28 17.26
C TYR A 91 18.77 -5.66 17.30
N ILE A 92 18.26 -6.30 16.24
CA ILE A 92 16.87 -6.72 16.13
C ILE A 92 16.75 -8.16 16.67
N LYS A 93 15.92 -8.34 17.69
CA LYS A 93 15.67 -9.63 18.35
C LYS A 93 14.26 -10.13 18.05
N ASN A 94 13.96 -11.39 18.37
CA ASN A 94 12.66 -12.03 18.09
C ASN A 94 11.47 -11.33 18.76
N ASP A 95 11.72 -10.58 19.83
CA ASP A 95 10.71 -9.82 20.55
C ASP A 95 10.49 -8.40 20.00
N PHE A 96 11.11 -8.03 18.86
CA PHE A 96 11.01 -6.67 18.30
C PHE A 96 9.56 -6.24 18.08
N LEU A 97 8.75 -7.06 17.40
CA LEU A 97 7.35 -6.73 17.10
C LEU A 97 6.49 -6.64 18.37
N GLU A 98 6.70 -7.56 19.32
CA GLU A 98 6.00 -7.57 20.60
C GLU A 98 6.31 -6.30 21.40
N LYS A 99 7.60 -5.97 21.56
CA LYS A 99 8.05 -4.76 22.26
C LYS A 99 7.57 -3.49 21.58
N LEU A 100 7.60 -3.43 20.24
CA LEU A 100 7.11 -2.28 19.49
C LEU A 100 5.60 -2.07 19.71
N ARG A 101 4.80 -3.14 19.61
CA ARG A 101 3.35 -3.11 19.89
C ARG A 101 3.07 -2.68 21.32
N ALA A 102 3.76 -3.26 22.30
CA ALA A 102 3.60 -2.91 23.72
C ALA A 102 3.94 -1.43 23.98
N LYS A 103 5.03 -0.94 23.39
CA LYS A 103 5.45 0.47 23.50
C LYS A 103 4.41 1.41 22.89
N LEU A 104 3.93 1.14 21.67
CA LEU A 104 2.93 1.98 21.00
C LEU A 104 1.57 1.94 21.71
N LYS A 105 1.17 0.78 22.24
CA LYS A 105 -0.02 0.67 23.08
C LYS A 105 0.09 1.54 24.32
N LYS A 106 1.23 1.49 25.01
CA LYS A 106 1.49 2.28 26.22
C LYS A 106 1.54 3.78 25.94
N GLU A 107 2.23 4.19 24.87
CA GLU A 107 2.55 5.61 24.63
C GLU A 107 1.45 6.38 23.89
N ILE A 108 0.72 5.73 22.98
CA ILE A 108 -0.31 6.39 22.16
C ILE A 108 -1.64 5.62 22.09
N GLY A 109 -1.81 4.56 22.88
CA GLY A 109 -3.05 3.79 22.93
C GLY A 109 -3.31 2.92 21.70
N LEU A 110 -2.37 2.82 20.75
CA LEU A 110 -2.54 2.08 19.50
C LEU A 110 -2.89 0.61 19.78
N ASP A 111 -3.96 0.13 19.14
CA ASP A 111 -4.27 -1.30 19.15
C ASP A 111 -3.11 -2.11 18.54
N PRO A 112 -2.51 -3.07 19.25
CA PRO A 112 -1.47 -3.94 18.71
C PRO A 112 -1.85 -4.61 17.38
N GLY A 113 -3.13 -4.92 17.19
CA GLY A 113 -3.66 -5.53 15.97
C GLY A 113 -3.67 -4.61 14.76
N ALA A 114 -3.59 -3.29 14.96
CA ALA A 114 -3.57 -2.30 13.88
C ALA A 114 -2.21 -2.17 13.19
N LEU A 115 -1.14 -2.74 13.76
CA LEU A 115 0.24 -2.55 13.30
C LEU A 115 0.71 -3.68 12.39
N ILE A 116 1.09 -3.29 11.17
CA ILE A 116 1.81 -4.09 10.18
C ILE A 116 3.22 -3.53 10.05
N VAL A 117 4.23 -4.40 10.06
CA VAL A 117 5.64 -4.03 9.86
C VAL A 117 6.18 -4.79 8.66
N ASN A 118 6.61 -4.05 7.66
CA ASN A 118 7.30 -4.52 6.46
C ASN A 118 8.81 -4.23 6.58
N CYS A 119 9.61 -5.10 5.99
CA CYS A 119 11.03 -4.88 5.77
C CYS A 119 11.29 -4.88 4.27
N SER A 120 12.03 -3.88 3.76
CA SER A 120 12.40 -3.82 2.33
C SER A 120 13.34 -4.95 1.92
N HIS A 121 13.84 -5.71 2.88
CA HIS A 121 14.81 -6.78 2.75
C HIS A 121 16.20 -6.31 2.31
N CYS A 122 16.48 -5.00 2.35
CA CYS A 122 17.82 -4.48 2.09
C CYS A 122 18.79 -4.88 3.19
N HIS A 123 20.06 -5.01 2.83
CA HIS A 123 21.12 -5.46 3.72
C HIS A 123 21.72 -4.31 4.55
N GLY A 124 20.88 -3.34 4.92
CA GLY A 124 21.25 -2.19 5.74
C GLY A 124 21.51 -2.58 7.20
N VAL A 125 22.47 -1.92 7.83
CA VAL A 125 22.81 -2.09 9.25
C VAL A 125 22.14 -0.99 10.09
N PRO A 126 21.15 -1.32 10.94
CA PRO A 126 20.47 -0.33 11.77
C PRO A 126 21.31 0.15 12.95
N CYS A 127 20.97 1.32 13.47
CA CYS A 127 21.41 1.79 14.79
C CYS A 127 20.81 0.94 15.93
N ALA A 128 21.44 0.98 17.10
CA ALA A 128 21.04 0.16 18.25
C ALA A 128 19.64 0.49 18.81
N ASP A 129 19.21 1.73 18.69
CA ASP A 129 17.91 2.26 19.15
C ASP A 129 16.80 2.17 18.08
N VAL A 130 16.94 1.29 17.08
CA VAL A 130 15.98 1.13 15.96
C VAL A 130 14.54 0.91 16.40
N LEU A 131 14.30 0.23 17.52
CA LEU A 131 12.95 0.03 18.07
C LEU A 131 12.30 1.35 18.49
N ASP A 132 13.04 2.18 19.23
CA ASP A 132 12.54 3.47 19.70
C ASP A 132 12.33 4.45 18.54
N ARG A 133 13.22 4.42 17.54
CA ARG A 133 13.06 5.21 16.32
C ARG A 133 11.87 4.77 15.48
N THR A 134 11.62 3.46 15.39
CA THR A 134 10.42 2.94 14.72
C THR A 134 9.16 3.41 15.42
N ALA A 135 9.11 3.32 16.75
CA ALA A 135 7.98 3.83 17.52
C ALA A 135 7.79 5.34 17.33
N GLN A 136 8.88 6.11 17.28
CA GLN A 136 8.84 7.54 17.06
C GLN A 136 8.31 7.91 15.65
N ALA A 137 8.67 7.15 14.60
CA ALA A 137 8.10 7.34 13.26
C ALA A 137 6.57 7.16 13.27
N VAL A 138 6.06 6.13 13.94
CA VAL A 138 4.61 5.91 14.09
C VAL A 138 3.94 7.06 14.87
N LYS A 139 4.56 7.53 15.95
CA LYS A 139 4.04 8.67 16.73
C LYS A 139 3.99 9.95 15.91
N GLN A 140 5.01 10.22 15.09
CA GLN A 140 5.00 11.36 14.17
C GLN A 140 3.87 11.26 13.15
N ALA A 141 3.63 10.07 12.60
CA ALA A 141 2.54 9.82 11.66
C ALA A 141 1.18 10.05 12.32
N ALA A 142 0.96 9.49 13.52
CA ALA A 142 -0.28 9.65 14.28
C ALA A 142 -0.56 11.11 14.67
N ALA A 143 0.47 11.92 14.91
CA ALA A 143 0.33 13.34 15.25
C ALA A 143 0.01 14.23 14.03
N LYS A 144 0.19 13.75 12.80
CA LYS A 144 0.09 14.54 11.56
C LYS A 144 -1.05 14.08 10.64
N LEU A 145 -2.14 13.61 11.23
CA LEU A 145 -3.31 13.13 10.49
C LEU A 145 -4.01 14.27 9.76
N VAL A 146 -4.12 14.14 8.44
CA VAL A 146 -4.86 15.05 7.56
C VAL A 146 -5.90 14.29 6.75
N PRO A 147 -7.01 14.92 6.35
CA PRO A 147 -7.94 14.35 5.39
C PRO A 147 -7.27 13.91 4.08
N VAL A 148 -7.61 12.72 3.59
CA VAL A 148 -7.05 12.15 2.36
C VAL A 148 -8.08 11.45 1.48
N ARG A 149 -7.77 11.35 0.20
CA ARG A 149 -8.33 10.39 -0.75
C ARG A 149 -7.31 9.29 -0.98
N ILE A 150 -7.77 8.04 -1.07
CA ILE A 150 -6.92 6.87 -1.31
C ILE A 150 -7.27 6.29 -2.68
N GLY A 151 -6.25 5.96 -3.47
CA GLY A 151 -6.36 5.26 -4.75
C GLY A 151 -5.40 4.08 -4.81
N VAL A 152 -5.75 3.11 -5.64
CA VAL A 152 -4.89 1.96 -5.96
C VAL A 152 -4.54 1.96 -7.44
N GLY A 153 -3.40 1.37 -7.78
CA GLY A 153 -2.96 1.23 -9.16
C GLY A 153 -1.91 0.14 -9.30
N ALA A 154 -1.51 -0.11 -10.55
CA ALA A 154 -0.45 -1.02 -10.88
C ALA A 154 0.52 -0.35 -11.88
N GLY A 155 1.80 -0.68 -11.76
CA GLY A 155 2.84 -0.41 -12.74
C GLY A 155 3.44 -1.71 -13.27
N HIS A 156 4.35 -1.61 -14.24
CA HIS A 156 5.04 -2.75 -14.85
C HIS A 156 6.53 -2.44 -14.97
N GLU A 157 7.39 -3.36 -14.53
CA GLU A 157 8.84 -3.28 -14.68
C GLU A 157 9.49 -4.69 -14.80
N ASP A 158 10.11 -4.96 -15.94
CA ASP A 158 10.71 -6.25 -16.28
C ASP A 158 12.19 -6.16 -16.71
N ARG A 159 12.83 -5.00 -16.53
CA ARG A 159 14.21 -4.73 -17.01
C ARG A 159 15.27 -4.84 -15.93
N VAL A 160 14.88 -4.78 -14.65
CA VAL A 160 15.81 -4.74 -13.50
C VAL A 160 15.73 -5.99 -12.62
N GLN A 161 14.88 -6.94 -12.97
CA GLN A 161 14.65 -8.17 -12.20
C GLN A 161 15.15 -9.38 -12.96
N GLU A 162 15.63 -10.38 -12.21
CA GLU A 162 15.86 -11.72 -12.72
C GLU A 162 15.34 -12.74 -11.71
N ASN A 163 14.89 -13.89 -12.22
CA ASN A 163 14.70 -15.04 -11.36
C ASN A 163 16.03 -15.79 -11.26
N ARG A 164 16.64 -15.74 -10.06
CA ARG A 164 17.91 -16.42 -9.80
C ARG A 164 17.83 -17.95 -9.81
N ARG A 165 16.67 -18.55 -10.06
CA ARG A 165 16.49 -20.01 -10.20
C ARG A 165 16.50 -20.40 -11.68
N LEU A 166 17.53 -21.13 -12.08
CA LEU A 166 17.69 -21.67 -13.43
C LEU A 166 17.07 -23.06 -13.52
N LYS A 167 16.28 -23.29 -14.56
CA LYS A 167 15.75 -24.62 -14.93
C LYS A 167 16.78 -25.34 -15.79
N LEU A 168 17.14 -26.56 -15.42
CA LEU A 168 18.12 -27.38 -16.13
C LEU A 168 17.44 -28.43 -17.02
N LYS A 169 18.13 -28.87 -18.08
CA LYS A 169 17.60 -29.86 -19.04
C LYS A 169 17.31 -31.23 -18.42
N ASP A 170 17.99 -31.57 -17.34
CA ASP A 170 17.79 -32.83 -16.59
C ASP A 170 16.65 -32.76 -15.57
N GLY A 171 15.92 -31.64 -15.51
CA GLY A 171 14.78 -31.43 -14.62
C GLY A 171 15.13 -30.87 -13.24
N ARG A 172 16.43 -30.64 -12.94
CA ARG A 172 16.84 -29.96 -11.70
C ARG A 172 16.67 -28.44 -11.79
N GLU A 173 16.71 -27.79 -10.62
CA GLU A 173 16.75 -26.33 -10.47
C GLU A 173 18.04 -25.92 -9.76
N LEU A 174 18.67 -24.85 -10.22
CA LEU A 174 19.88 -24.28 -9.62
C LEU A 174 19.65 -22.83 -9.18
N ASP A 175 20.02 -22.51 -7.94
CA ASP A 175 19.99 -21.15 -7.40
C ASP A 175 21.29 -20.41 -7.70
N VAL A 176 21.23 -19.29 -8.42
CA VAL A 176 22.36 -18.42 -8.73
C VAL A 176 22.67 -17.58 -7.50
N ARG A 177 23.68 -17.99 -6.74
CA ARG A 177 24.14 -17.29 -5.54
C ARG A 177 25.64 -17.08 -5.61
N ARG A 178 26.07 -15.83 -5.82
CA ARG A 178 27.45 -15.27 -5.93
C ARG A 178 28.61 -16.26 -6.16
N ALA A 179 28.87 -17.16 -5.21
CA ALA A 179 30.02 -18.07 -5.20
C ALA A 179 29.77 -19.44 -5.84
N TYR A 180 28.57 -19.73 -6.36
CA TYR A 180 28.30 -21.00 -7.02
C TYR A 180 28.82 -21.00 -8.45
N SER A 181 29.48 -22.09 -8.84
CA SER A 181 29.80 -22.32 -10.24
C SER A 181 28.49 -22.41 -11.02
N LEU A 182 28.38 -21.59 -12.06
CA LEU A 182 27.23 -21.65 -12.96
C LEU A 182 27.32 -22.93 -13.82
N PRO A 183 26.18 -23.54 -14.15
CA PRO A 183 26.15 -24.63 -15.12
C PRO A 183 26.59 -24.09 -16.49
N PRO A 184 27.12 -24.95 -17.38
CA PRO A 184 27.31 -24.58 -18.78
C PRO A 184 25.99 -24.09 -19.40
N ASP A 185 26.05 -23.04 -20.24
CA ASP A 185 24.86 -22.49 -20.92
C ASP A 185 24.04 -23.56 -21.66
N ALA A 186 24.73 -24.56 -22.22
CA ALA A 186 24.10 -25.68 -22.92
C ALA A 186 23.22 -26.58 -22.03
N GLU A 187 23.36 -26.51 -20.70
CA GLU A 187 22.56 -27.27 -19.73
C GLU A 187 21.35 -26.48 -19.22
N VAL A 188 21.31 -25.16 -19.44
CA VAL A 188 20.23 -24.28 -18.98
C VAL A 188 19.09 -24.26 -20.00
N VAL A 189 17.86 -24.40 -19.51
CA VAL A 189 16.64 -24.26 -20.31
C VAL A 189 16.18 -22.81 -20.30
N SER A 190 16.02 -22.24 -19.11
CA SER A 190 15.59 -20.85 -18.91
C SER A 190 15.84 -20.42 -17.47
N ALA A 191 15.79 -19.12 -17.21
CA ALA A 191 15.47 -18.61 -15.87
C ALA A 191 14.01 -18.91 -15.52
N GLY A 192 13.69 -18.91 -14.23
CA GLY A 192 12.30 -18.91 -13.75
C GLY A 192 11.54 -17.63 -14.14
N PRO A 193 10.21 -17.58 -13.92
CA PRO A 193 9.42 -16.39 -14.19
C PRO A 193 9.76 -15.27 -13.19
N ILE A 194 9.58 -14.02 -13.60
CA ILE A 194 9.57 -12.86 -12.70
C ILE A 194 8.12 -12.41 -12.46
N ASP A 195 7.92 -11.61 -11.41
CA ASP A 195 6.69 -10.83 -11.22
C ASP A 195 6.98 -9.36 -11.60
N PRO A 196 6.51 -8.89 -12.77
CA PRO A 196 6.80 -7.54 -13.22
C PRO A 196 5.86 -6.48 -12.63
N GLU A 197 4.82 -6.87 -11.88
CA GLU A 197 3.82 -5.92 -11.40
C GLU A 197 4.36 -5.08 -10.24
N ILE A 198 4.10 -3.77 -10.31
CA ILE A 198 4.31 -2.84 -9.19
C ILE A 198 2.95 -2.51 -8.60
N GLY A 199 2.61 -3.05 -7.43
CA GLY A 199 1.38 -2.67 -6.72
C GLY A 199 1.51 -1.27 -6.13
N ILE A 200 0.48 -0.42 -6.24
CA ILE A 200 0.51 0.97 -5.76
C ILE A 200 -0.73 1.25 -4.90
N LEU A 201 -0.49 1.82 -3.71
CA LEU A 201 -1.49 2.48 -2.87
C LEU A 201 -1.07 3.93 -2.68
N ARG A 202 -1.83 4.88 -3.25
CA ARG A 202 -1.53 6.31 -3.19
C ARG A 202 -2.53 7.05 -2.32
N LEU A 203 -2.04 7.97 -1.50
CA LEU A 203 -2.84 8.83 -0.65
C LEU A 203 -2.58 10.29 -1.02
N ASP A 204 -3.62 10.97 -1.46
CA ASP A 204 -3.59 12.40 -1.79
C ASP A 204 -4.36 13.21 -0.74
N ARG A 205 -3.84 14.39 -0.40
CA ARG A 205 -4.58 15.36 0.41
C ARG A 205 -5.83 15.82 -0.34
N THR A 206 -6.77 16.43 0.38
CA THR A 206 -8.01 16.95 -0.24
C THR A 206 -7.75 18.00 -1.32
N ASP A 207 -6.64 18.74 -1.23
CA ASP A 207 -6.19 19.71 -2.24
C ASP A 207 -5.51 19.06 -3.47
N GLY A 208 -5.38 17.73 -3.52
CA GLY A 208 -4.78 16.99 -4.63
C GLY A 208 -3.27 16.75 -4.51
N ARG A 209 -2.58 17.33 -3.53
CA ARG A 209 -1.14 17.08 -3.34
C ARG A 209 -0.89 15.70 -2.72
N PRO A 210 0.12 14.94 -3.20
CA PRO A 210 0.44 13.62 -2.67
C PRO A 210 0.93 13.70 -1.21
N LEU A 211 0.36 12.87 -0.34
CA LEU A 211 0.80 12.68 1.04
C LEU A 211 1.75 11.48 1.15
N ALA A 212 1.36 10.34 0.58
CA ALA A 212 2.15 9.12 0.64
C ALA A 212 1.86 8.20 -0.54
N VAL A 213 2.81 7.31 -0.82
CA VAL A 213 2.64 6.16 -1.69
C VAL A 213 3.26 4.94 -1.03
N VAL A 214 2.50 3.86 -0.94
CA VAL A 214 3.03 2.52 -0.65
C VAL A 214 3.14 1.81 -2.00
N TYR A 215 4.30 1.24 -2.29
CA TYR A 215 4.53 0.53 -3.54
C TYR A 215 5.21 -0.81 -3.26
N ASN A 216 4.70 -1.87 -3.86
CA ASN A 216 5.17 -3.24 -3.67
C ASN A 216 5.77 -3.76 -4.98
N PHE A 217 6.98 -4.29 -4.94
CA PHE A 217 7.69 -4.80 -6.11
C PHE A 217 8.61 -5.96 -5.74
N ALA A 218 8.55 -7.05 -6.51
CA ALA A 218 9.13 -8.35 -6.14
C ALA A 218 10.63 -8.48 -6.47
N MET A 219 11.49 -7.70 -5.81
CA MET A 219 12.93 -7.68 -6.10
C MET A 219 13.78 -7.74 -4.83
N HIS A 220 14.87 -8.51 -4.87
CA HIS A 220 15.79 -8.65 -3.74
C HIS A 220 16.88 -7.55 -3.79
N PRO A 221 16.93 -6.60 -2.84
CA PRO A 221 17.99 -5.58 -2.76
C PRO A 221 19.33 -6.15 -2.23
N ILE A 222 20.17 -6.62 -3.16
CA ILE A 222 21.48 -7.25 -2.86
C ILE A 222 22.66 -6.61 -3.61
N MET A 223 22.46 -5.47 -4.26
CA MET A 223 23.51 -4.83 -5.06
C MET A 223 24.53 -4.09 -4.18
N GLY A 224 24.08 -3.53 -3.05
CA GLY A 224 24.90 -2.69 -2.19
C GLY A 224 25.35 -1.40 -2.87
N ALA A 225 26.33 -0.73 -2.28
CA ALA A 225 26.97 0.45 -2.86
C ALA A 225 28.32 0.05 -3.47
N SER A 226 28.65 0.61 -4.65
CA SER A 226 29.90 0.30 -5.37
C SER A 226 31.15 0.67 -4.57
N ALA A 227 31.09 1.77 -3.81
CA ALA A 227 32.15 2.19 -2.88
C ALA A 227 32.09 1.48 -1.51
N GLY A 228 31.17 0.52 -1.34
CA GLY A 228 30.83 -0.07 -0.05
C GLY A 228 30.09 0.90 0.86
N GLY A 229 29.93 0.50 2.13
CA GLY A 229 29.20 1.27 3.14
C GLY A 229 27.72 0.86 3.28
N ASN A 230 27.12 1.38 4.34
CA ASN A 230 25.73 1.12 4.70
C ASN A 230 24.78 1.78 3.70
N THR A 231 23.75 1.05 3.26
CA THR A 231 22.85 1.47 2.18
C THR A 231 21.48 0.79 2.31
N ALA A 232 20.45 1.54 1.96
CA ALA A 232 19.09 1.05 1.74
C ALA A 232 18.91 0.45 0.33
N ASP A 233 19.99 0.36 -0.46
CA ASP A 233 20.02 -0.29 -1.78
C ASP A 233 18.99 0.33 -2.74
N ILE A 234 18.55 -0.42 -3.74
CA ILE A 234 17.58 0.00 -4.74
C ILE A 234 16.25 0.46 -4.13
N THR A 235 15.83 -0.05 -2.96
CA THR A 235 14.57 0.34 -2.31
C THR A 235 14.66 1.72 -1.65
N GLY A 236 15.82 2.07 -1.09
CA GLY A 236 16.11 3.44 -0.65
C GLY A 236 16.19 4.41 -1.82
N PHE A 237 16.88 4.02 -2.89
CA PHE A 237 17.04 4.83 -4.10
C PHE A 237 15.69 5.10 -4.79
N SER A 238 14.88 4.07 -5.03
CA SER A 238 13.57 4.20 -5.66
C SER A 238 12.63 5.06 -4.82
N SER A 239 12.60 4.86 -3.49
CA SER A 239 11.81 5.69 -2.59
C SER A 239 12.19 7.17 -2.71
N LYS A 240 13.50 7.48 -2.74
CA LYS A 240 13.97 8.85 -2.91
C LYS A 240 13.53 9.45 -4.25
N VAL A 241 13.70 8.72 -5.36
CA VAL A 241 13.29 9.19 -6.69
C VAL A 241 11.79 9.47 -6.75
N ILE A 242 10.98 8.59 -6.17
CA ILE A 242 9.52 8.78 -6.09
C ILE A 242 9.16 10.02 -5.27
N GLU A 243 9.80 10.21 -4.12
CA GLU A 243 9.57 11.38 -3.26
C GLU A 243 9.96 12.70 -3.94
N ASP A 244 11.12 12.71 -4.59
CA ASP A 244 11.61 13.88 -5.33
C ASP A 244 10.66 14.21 -6.51
N ALA A 245 10.13 13.20 -7.20
CA ALA A 245 9.19 13.38 -8.31
C ALA A 245 7.79 13.84 -7.85
N LEU A 246 7.29 13.34 -6.72
CA LEU A 246 5.99 13.74 -6.17
C LEU A 246 6.04 15.12 -5.49
N GLY A 247 7.18 15.47 -4.90
CA GLY A 247 7.40 16.70 -4.17
C GLY A 247 6.47 16.87 -2.96
N ASN A 248 6.34 18.10 -2.46
CA ASN A 248 5.38 18.48 -1.41
C ASN A 248 5.47 17.68 -0.10
N GLY A 249 6.66 17.12 0.18
CA GLY A 249 6.89 16.26 1.35
C GLY A 249 6.10 14.96 1.32
N ALA A 250 5.75 14.44 0.13
CA ALA A 250 5.21 13.10 -0.01
C ALA A 250 6.22 12.06 0.51
N MET A 251 5.73 10.95 1.06
CA MET A 251 6.56 9.86 1.55
C MET A 251 6.32 8.58 0.75
N ALA A 252 7.38 7.94 0.28
CA ALA A 252 7.32 6.64 -0.39
C ALA A 252 7.68 5.52 0.60
N LEU A 253 6.87 4.48 0.64
CA LEU A 253 7.07 3.28 1.46
C LEU A 253 7.16 2.08 0.52
N PHE A 254 8.29 1.38 0.55
CA PHE A 254 8.46 0.07 -0.10
C PHE A 254 7.87 -1.04 0.77
#